data_AF-A0A2E5JFG3-F1
#
_entry.id   AF-A0A2E5JFG3-F1
#
_cell.length_a   1.000
_cell.length_b   1.000
_cell.length_c   1.000
_cell.angle_alpha   90.00
_cell.angle_beta   90.00
_cell.angle_gamma   90.00
#
_symmetry.space_group_name_H-M   'P 1'
#
loop_
_entity.id
_entity.type
_entity.pdbx_description
1 polymer ?
#
loop_
_entity_poly.entity_id
_entity_poly.type
_entity_poly.pdbx_seq_one_letter_code
_entity_poly.pdbx_strand_id
1 'polypeptide(L)'
;MKNVFTAAVISMLALSVQADVIPLDAKAIDLGNISNAETNMAVIKDFSFTRTADTPKKVTIKYEVNFLKEDCTQYEVQTEEIPEFKKVVCEASNGGSFLCEEKIFSGLYNAKTECVAKGSTRLSSKGEVVLNFSKAVKLAPGASEVVSVNLSQKNMNEESTKAVGRVEQSHSLYEVKNSRFGKNQINYKAL
;
A
#
# COMPACT_ATOMS: atom_id res chain seq x y z
N MET A 1 -48.34 -14.98 51.39
CA MET A 1 -47.54 -15.26 50.18
C MET A 1 -47.68 -14.08 49.23
N LYS A 2 -46.68 -13.20 49.18
CA LYS A 2 -46.64 -12.05 48.26
C LYS A 2 -45.36 -12.17 47.44
N ASN A 3 -45.51 -12.59 46.19
CA ASN A 3 -44.43 -12.66 45.22
C ASN A 3 -44.14 -11.25 44.71
N VAL A 4 -43.02 -10.67 45.13
CA VAL A 4 -42.51 -9.42 44.57
C VAL A 4 -41.55 -9.80 43.44
N PHE A 5 -42.04 -9.69 42.21
CA PHE A 5 -41.24 -9.79 41.00
C PHE A 5 -40.25 -8.62 40.96
N THR A 6 -38.96 -8.91 41.18
CA THR A 6 -37.87 -7.95 40.99
C THR A 6 -37.50 -7.98 39.51
N ALA A 7 -38.04 -7.03 38.73
CA ALA A 7 -37.64 -6.83 37.35
C ALA A 7 -36.27 -6.13 37.34
N ALA A 8 -35.20 -6.92 37.17
CA ALA A 8 -33.87 -6.41 36.90
C ALA A 8 -33.83 -5.83 35.48
N VAL A 9 -33.93 -4.50 35.37
CA VAL A 9 -33.66 -3.77 34.13
C VAL A 9 -32.15 -3.82 33.91
N ILE A 10 -31.69 -4.76 33.09
CA ILE A 10 -30.33 -4.78 32.56
C ILE A 10 -30.25 -3.62 31.56
N SER A 11 -29.82 -2.45 32.05
CA SER A 11 -29.30 -1.38 31.21
C SER A 11 -28.05 -1.93 30.50
N MET A 12 -28.22 -2.35 29.25
CA MET A 12 -27.12 -2.55 28.33
C MET A 12 -26.45 -1.19 28.14
N LEU A 13 -25.38 -0.96 28.90
CA LEU A 13 -24.38 0.06 28.59
C LEU A 13 -23.80 -0.29 27.22
N ALA A 14 -24.38 0.32 26.18
CA ALA A 14 -23.74 0.45 24.89
C ALA A 14 -22.50 1.31 25.11
N LEU A 15 -21.35 0.67 25.31
CA LEU A 15 -20.05 1.29 25.15
C LEU A 15 -19.94 1.70 23.69
N SER A 16 -20.26 2.95 23.39
CA SER A 16 -19.88 3.58 22.13
C SER A 16 -18.36 3.60 22.09
N VAL A 17 -17.78 2.65 21.36
CA VAL A 17 -16.39 2.72 20.90
C VAL A 17 -16.28 4.05 20.15
N GLN A 18 -15.67 5.06 20.79
CA GLN A 18 -15.28 6.27 20.09
C GLN A 18 -14.25 5.84 19.05
N ALA A 19 -14.66 5.78 17.79
CA ALA A 19 -13.72 5.72 16.69
C ALA A 19 -12.78 6.93 16.85
N ASP A 20 -11.47 6.69 16.94
CA ASP A 20 -10.47 7.75 17.06
C ASP A 20 -10.61 8.69 15.86
N VAL A 21 -11.15 9.90 16.11
CA VAL A 21 -11.27 10.93 15.08
C VAL A 21 -9.94 11.68 15.04
N ILE A 22 -9.31 11.69 13.88
CA ILE A 22 -7.94 12.21 13.72
C ILE A 22 -8.01 13.73 13.43
N PRO A 23 -7.36 14.60 14.22
CA PRO A 23 -7.36 16.04 13.95
C PRO A 23 -6.56 16.37 12.67
N LEU A 24 -7.09 17.29 11.86
CA LEU A 24 -6.42 17.85 10.68
C LEU A 24 -5.65 19.13 11.02
N ASP A 25 -4.69 19.02 11.93
CA ASP A 25 -3.86 20.14 12.42
C ASP A 25 -2.53 20.30 11.66
N ALA A 26 -2.08 19.24 10.98
CA ALA A 26 -0.86 19.22 10.20
C ALA A 26 -1.11 19.23 8.68
N LYS A 27 -0.10 19.64 7.90
CA LYS A 27 -0.14 19.54 6.42
C LYS A 27 -0.03 18.10 5.92
N ALA A 28 0.46 17.19 6.75
CA ALA A 28 0.57 15.78 6.43
C ALA A 28 0.28 14.93 7.67
N ILE A 29 -0.45 13.84 7.47
CA ILE A 29 -0.80 12.86 8.49
C ILE A 29 -0.37 11.50 7.96
N ASP A 30 0.28 10.71 8.80
CA ASP A 30 0.67 9.34 8.47
C ASP A 30 -0.23 8.37 9.25
N LEU A 31 -0.96 7.53 8.50
CA LEU A 31 -1.82 6.49 9.07
C LEU A 31 -1.05 5.17 9.29
N GLY A 32 0.21 5.10 8.85
CA GLY A 32 1.00 3.87 8.85
C GLY A 32 0.42 2.81 7.91
N ASN A 33 0.64 1.54 8.26
CA ASN A 33 0.11 0.42 7.49
C ASN A 33 -1.37 0.20 7.81
N ILE A 34 -2.23 0.41 6.81
CA ILE A 34 -3.68 0.29 6.96
C ILE A 34 -4.17 -1.12 6.65
N SER A 35 -3.32 -2.04 6.20
CA SER A 35 -3.67 -3.45 6.04
C SER A 35 -3.78 -4.17 7.37
N ASN A 36 -4.58 -5.24 7.37
CA ASN A 36 -4.56 -6.19 8.48
C ASN A 36 -3.36 -7.13 8.26
N ALA A 37 -2.39 -7.13 9.18
CA ALA A 37 -1.20 -7.97 9.05
C ALA A 37 -1.50 -9.47 9.22
N GLU A 38 -2.56 -9.78 9.98
CA GLU A 38 -2.98 -11.14 10.30
C GLU A 38 -3.84 -11.76 9.20
N THR A 39 -4.57 -10.94 8.44
CA THR A 39 -5.48 -11.41 7.39
C THR A 39 -5.04 -10.95 6.00
N ASN A 40 -4.98 -11.89 5.04
CA ASN A 40 -4.74 -11.59 3.62
C ASN A 40 -6.00 -11.02 2.95
N MET A 41 -6.56 -9.97 3.51
CA MET A 41 -7.80 -9.35 3.06
C MET A 41 -7.54 -7.97 2.48
N ALA A 42 -8.19 -7.69 1.34
CA ALA A 42 -8.12 -6.38 0.71
C ALA A 42 -8.62 -5.31 1.68
N VAL A 43 -7.93 -4.17 1.73
CA VAL A 43 -8.29 -3.08 2.64
C VAL A 43 -9.65 -2.50 2.27
N ILE A 44 -10.51 -2.34 3.28
CA ILE A 44 -11.71 -1.50 3.26
C ILE A 44 -11.76 -0.82 4.63
N LYS A 45 -11.33 0.44 4.72
CA LYS A 45 -11.28 1.18 6.00
C LYS A 45 -11.81 2.60 5.83
N ASP A 46 -12.62 3.02 6.79
CA ASP A 46 -13.09 4.39 6.94
C ASP A 46 -12.28 5.10 8.02
N PHE A 47 -11.71 6.24 7.66
CA PHE A 47 -11.01 7.13 8.59
C PHE A 47 -11.82 8.39 8.77
N SER A 48 -12.06 8.79 10.03
CA SER A 48 -12.75 10.03 10.37
C SER A 48 -11.75 11.08 10.79
N PHE A 49 -11.92 12.29 10.28
CA PHE A 49 -11.02 13.41 10.50
C PHE A 49 -11.77 14.66 10.95
N THR A 50 -11.25 15.36 11.96
CA THR A 50 -11.79 16.63 12.43
C THR A 50 -11.08 17.80 11.78
N ARG A 51 -11.84 18.66 11.11
CA ARG A 51 -11.38 19.94 10.57
C ARG A 51 -11.82 21.10 11.46
N THR A 52 -10.92 22.06 11.68
CA THR A 52 -11.17 23.30 12.43
C THR A 52 -10.81 24.53 11.59
N ALA A 53 -10.93 25.72 12.18
CA ALA A 53 -10.51 26.97 11.54
C ALA A 53 -9.01 27.01 11.20
N ASP A 54 -8.19 26.28 11.95
CA ASP A 54 -6.73 26.25 11.80
C ASP A 54 -6.23 25.17 10.82
N THR A 55 -7.13 24.29 10.37
CA THR A 55 -6.79 23.22 9.43
C THR A 55 -6.21 23.79 8.13
N PRO A 56 -5.05 23.27 7.67
CA PRO A 56 -4.47 23.68 6.40
C PRO A 56 -5.43 23.49 5.23
N LYS A 57 -5.37 24.40 4.24
CA LYS A 57 -6.19 24.29 3.01
C LYS A 57 -5.97 22.99 2.24
N LYS A 58 -4.82 22.36 2.42
CA LYS A 58 -4.47 21.05 1.85
C LYS A 58 -3.78 20.21 2.91
N VAL A 59 -4.28 19.00 3.12
CA VAL A 59 -3.68 18.01 4.01
C VAL A 59 -3.40 16.75 3.20
N THR A 60 -2.18 16.22 3.28
CA THR A 60 -1.81 14.95 2.67
C THR A 60 -1.90 13.82 3.69
N ILE A 61 -2.76 12.84 3.43
CA ILE A 61 -2.85 11.60 4.19
C ILE A 61 -1.92 10.59 3.52
N LYS A 62 -0.95 10.06 4.26
CA LYS A 62 -0.02 9.02 3.83
C LYS A 62 -0.39 7.70 4.50
N TYR A 63 -0.20 6.61 3.79
CA TYR A 63 -0.46 5.27 4.30
C TYR A 63 0.35 4.23 3.53
N GLU A 64 0.47 3.06 4.13
CA GLU A 64 1.03 1.87 3.49
C GLU A 64 -0.04 0.80 3.37
N VAL A 65 0.00 0.06 2.27
CA VAL A 65 -0.92 -1.04 2.01
C VAL A 65 -0.16 -2.27 1.55
N ASN A 66 -0.53 -3.42 2.09
CA ASN A 66 -0.01 -4.70 1.68
C ASN A 66 -0.74 -5.18 0.42
N PHE A 67 0.01 -5.78 -0.50
CA PHE A 67 -0.51 -6.43 -1.68
C PHE A 67 0.25 -7.73 -1.97
N LEU A 68 -0.37 -8.64 -2.70
CA LEU A 68 0.19 -9.91 -3.13
C LEU A 68 0.69 -9.77 -4.56
N LYS A 69 1.93 -10.15 -4.79
CA LYS A 69 2.53 -10.21 -6.11
C LYS A 69 2.95 -11.64 -6.39
N GLU A 70 2.67 -12.12 -7.60
CA GLU A 70 3.23 -13.39 -8.04
C GLU A 70 4.75 -13.25 -8.18
N ASP A 71 5.47 -14.12 -7.50
CA ASP A 71 6.93 -14.17 -7.53
C ASP A 71 7.41 -15.63 -7.41
N CYS A 72 8.69 -15.85 -7.68
CA CYS A 72 9.29 -17.15 -7.48
C CYS A 72 9.44 -17.45 -5.98
N THR A 73 8.87 -18.57 -5.53
CA THR A 73 8.95 -18.99 -4.12
C THR A 73 9.99 -20.07 -3.90
N GLN A 74 10.40 -20.79 -4.95
CA GLN A 74 11.42 -21.83 -4.87
C GLN A 74 12.37 -21.74 -6.06
N TYR A 75 13.66 -21.73 -5.74
CA TYR A 75 14.74 -21.75 -6.69
C TYR A 75 15.50 -23.07 -6.57
N GLU A 76 15.91 -23.61 -7.70
CA GLU A 76 16.80 -24.77 -7.77
C GLU A 76 18.05 -24.41 -8.58
N VAL A 77 19.19 -24.97 -8.18
CA VAL A 77 20.43 -24.82 -8.93
C VAL A 77 20.54 -26.02 -9.88
N GLN A 78 20.40 -25.75 -11.17
CA GLN A 78 20.72 -26.74 -12.18
C GLN A 78 22.19 -26.63 -12.55
N THR A 79 22.88 -27.76 -12.46
CA THR A 79 24.27 -27.90 -12.89
C THR A 79 24.32 -28.60 -14.24
N GLU A 80 24.88 -27.93 -15.23
CA GLU A 80 25.17 -28.52 -16.53
C GLU A 80 26.69 -28.78 -16.63
N GLU A 81 27.05 -30.00 -17.01
CA GLU A 81 28.43 -30.36 -17.26
C GLU A 81 28.79 -29.97 -18.69
N ILE A 82 29.76 -29.07 -18.84
CA ILE A 82 30.38 -28.78 -20.13
C ILE A 82 31.57 -29.73 -20.26
N PRO A 83 31.50 -30.74 -21.15
CA PRO A 83 32.56 -31.72 -21.28
C PRO A 83 33.85 -31.07 -21.78
N GLU A 84 34.98 -31.73 -21.51
CA GLU A 84 36.26 -31.31 -22.06
C GLU A 84 36.19 -31.24 -23.59
N PHE A 85 36.86 -30.24 -24.17
CA PHE A 85 36.97 -30.14 -25.62
C PHE A 85 38.37 -29.70 -26.04
N LYS A 86 38.75 -30.16 -27.23
CA LYS A 86 40.05 -29.90 -27.83
C LYS A 86 39.91 -28.84 -28.91
N LYS A 87 40.84 -27.88 -28.94
CA LYS A 87 40.90 -26.88 -30.01
C LYS A 87 42.34 -26.66 -30.43
N VAL A 88 42.57 -26.63 -31.74
CA VAL A 88 43.85 -26.22 -32.31
C VAL A 88 43.95 -24.70 -32.21
N VAL A 89 44.94 -24.21 -31.48
CA VAL A 89 45.23 -22.79 -31.32
C VAL A 89 46.55 -22.50 -32.01
N CYS A 90 46.52 -21.60 -32.99
CA CYS A 90 47.71 -21.16 -33.71
C CYS A 90 48.15 -19.80 -33.18
N GLU A 91 49.34 -19.74 -32.59
CA GLU A 91 49.96 -18.48 -32.13
C GLU A 91 51.06 -18.08 -33.12
N ALA A 92 51.11 -16.79 -33.46
CA ALA A 92 52.13 -16.25 -34.35
C ALA A 92 53.46 -16.13 -33.58
N SER A 93 54.50 -16.78 -34.06
CA SER A 93 55.84 -16.61 -33.52
C SER A 93 56.44 -15.27 -33.97
N ASN A 94 57.41 -14.76 -33.22
CA ASN A 94 58.11 -13.50 -33.54
C ASN A 94 58.84 -13.51 -34.90
N GLY A 95 58.89 -14.65 -35.61
CA GLY A 95 59.45 -14.80 -36.96
C GLY A 95 58.43 -14.92 -38.09
N GLY A 96 57.12 -14.77 -37.82
CA GLY A 96 56.07 -14.82 -38.85
C GLY A 96 55.56 -16.23 -39.20
N SER A 97 56.07 -17.28 -38.54
CA SER A 97 55.50 -18.63 -38.62
C SER A 97 54.39 -18.82 -37.59
N PHE A 98 53.35 -19.58 -37.94
CA PHE A 98 52.29 -19.97 -37.01
C PHE A 98 52.65 -21.31 -36.36
N LEU A 99 52.73 -21.33 -35.04
CA LEU A 99 52.84 -22.56 -34.25
C LEU A 99 51.44 -22.93 -33.79
N CYS A 100 50.92 -24.05 -34.30
CA CYS A 100 49.62 -24.56 -33.93
C CYS A 100 49.78 -25.72 -32.95
N GLU A 101 49.18 -25.60 -31.77
CA GLU A 101 49.17 -26.66 -30.76
C GLU A 101 47.72 -27.02 -30.41
N GLU A 102 47.49 -28.30 -30.12
CA GLU A 102 46.20 -28.76 -29.58
C GLU A 102 46.16 -28.37 -28.10
N LYS A 103 45.30 -27.41 -27.75
CA LYS A 103 45.01 -27.06 -26.35
C LYS A 103 43.77 -27.82 -25.89
N ILE A 104 43.90 -28.50 -24.75
CA ILE A 104 42.80 -29.16 -24.06
C ILE A 104 42.19 -28.16 -23.09
N PHE A 105 40.89 -27.89 -23.24
CA PHE A 105 40.14 -27.07 -22.30
C PHE A 105 39.44 -28.02 -21.31
N SER A 106 39.74 -27.87 -20.02
CA SER A 106 39.12 -28.66 -18.97
C SER A 106 37.60 -28.47 -18.99
N GLY A 107 36.87 -29.57 -18.81
CA GLY A 107 35.43 -29.51 -18.58
C GLY A 107 35.12 -28.67 -17.34
N LEU A 108 33.97 -28.01 -17.34
CA LEU A 108 33.56 -27.15 -16.25
C LEU A 108 32.07 -27.28 -15.99
N TYR A 109 31.68 -27.12 -14.73
CA TYR A 109 30.28 -27.11 -14.32
C TYR A 109 29.75 -25.69 -14.43
N ASN A 110 28.69 -25.51 -15.21
CA ASN A 110 27.92 -24.29 -15.21
C ASN A 110 26.74 -24.46 -14.24
N ALA A 111 26.60 -23.54 -13.28
CA ALA A 111 25.50 -23.55 -12.34
C ALA A 111 24.55 -22.40 -12.67
N LYS A 112 23.28 -22.73 -12.95
CA LYS A 112 22.23 -21.74 -13.20
C LYS A 112 21.12 -21.90 -12.19
N THR A 113 20.74 -20.79 -11.55
CA THR A 113 19.58 -20.76 -10.65
C THR A 113 18.32 -20.57 -11.47
N GLU A 114 17.39 -21.51 -11.38
CA GLU A 114 16.11 -21.47 -12.08
C GLU A 114 14.94 -21.45 -11.10
N CYS A 115 13.86 -20.76 -11.48
CA CYS A 115 12.64 -20.75 -10.70
C CYS A 115 11.83 -22.02 -10.96
N VAL A 116 11.65 -22.83 -9.93
CA VAL A 116 10.95 -24.13 -10.04
C VAL A 116 9.52 -24.08 -9.51
N ALA A 117 9.20 -23.13 -8.62
CA ALA A 117 7.82 -22.89 -8.17
C ALA A 117 7.51 -21.40 -8.06
N LYS A 118 6.32 -21.03 -8.53
CA LYS A 118 5.75 -19.70 -8.36
C LYS A 118 4.73 -19.71 -7.22
N GLY A 119 4.64 -18.60 -6.50
CA GLY A 119 3.60 -18.36 -5.50
C GLY A 119 3.37 -16.87 -5.30
N SER A 120 2.59 -16.52 -4.28
CA SER A 120 2.32 -15.13 -3.95
C SER A 120 3.22 -14.68 -2.82
N THR A 121 3.97 -13.60 -3.04
CA THR A 121 4.71 -12.91 -1.99
C THR A 121 3.97 -11.66 -1.54
N ARG A 122 4.07 -11.32 -0.26
CA ARG A 122 3.44 -10.12 0.29
C ARG A 122 4.44 -8.97 0.24
N LEU A 123 4.07 -7.90 -0.45
CA LEU A 123 4.82 -6.66 -0.54
C LEU A 123 4.00 -5.52 0.07
N SER A 124 4.64 -4.40 0.38
CA SER A 124 3.99 -3.16 0.80
C SER A 124 4.18 -2.06 -0.25
N SER A 125 3.14 -1.26 -0.45
CA SER A 125 3.13 -0.10 -1.33
C SER A 125 2.72 1.14 -0.53
N LYS A 126 3.33 2.28 -0.85
CA LYS A 126 3.01 3.57 -0.25
C LYS A 126 1.93 4.27 -1.06
N GLY A 127 0.89 4.73 -0.38
CA GLY A 127 -0.18 5.53 -0.95
C GLY A 127 -0.25 6.91 -0.32
N GLU A 128 -0.81 7.86 -1.07
CA GLU A 128 -1.14 9.18 -0.57
C GLU A 128 -2.51 9.63 -1.09
N VAL A 129 -3.21 10.39 -0.26
CA VAL A 129 -4.47 11.07 -0.60
C VAL A 129 -4.42 12.51 -0.10
N VAL A 130 -4.70 13.47 -0.97
CA VAL A 130 -4.74 14.89 -0.60
C VAL A 130 -6.18 15.33 -0.34
N LEU A 131 -6.47 15.80 0.86
CA LEU A 131 -7.71 16.49 1.20
C LEU A 131 -7.55 17.97 0.89
N ASN A 132 -8.35 18.48 -0.06
CA ASN A 132 -8.28 19.85 -0.53
C ASN A 132 -9.51 20.65 -0.10
N PHE A 133 -9.31 21.52 0.89
CA PHE A 133 -10.28 22.45 1.45
C PHE A 133 -10.14 23.88 0.91
N SER A 134 -9.37 24.09 -0.17
CA SER A 134 -9.12 25.45 -0.69
C SER A 134 -10.39 26.20 -1.12
N LYS A 135 -11.45 25.47 -1.47
CA LYS A 135 -12.78 26.01 -1.84
C LYS A 135 -13.87 25.64 -0.83
N ALA A 136 -13.47 25.16 0.33
CA ALA A 136 -14.39 24.80 1.40
C ALA A 136 -14.88 26.05 2.14
N VAL A 137 -15.93 25.89 2.95
CA VAL A 137 -16.39 26.98 3.81
C VAL A 137 -15.27 27.34 4.80
N LYS A 138 -15.17 28.63 5.13
CA LYS A 138 -14.30 29.08 6.22
C LYS A 138 -15.02 28.83 7.54
N LEU A 139 -14.40 28.07 8.43
CA LEU A 139 -14.94 27.81 9.77
C LEU A 139 -14.68 28.98 10.71
N ALA A 140 -15.64 29.28 11.57
CA ALA A 140 -15.45 30.24 12.66
C ALA A 140 -14.50 29.67 13.73
N PRO A 141 -13.83 30.52 14.54
CA PRO A 141 -13.05 30.06 15.68
C PRO A 141 -13.89 29.15 16.60
N GLY A 142 -13.36 27.98 16.97
CA GLY A 142 -14.05 26.98 17.79
C GLY A 142 -15.08 26.11 17.05
N ALA A 143 -15.39 26.39 15.78
CA ALA A 143 -16.23 25.52 14.97
C ALA A 143 -15.41 24.35 14.40
N SER A 144 -16.01 23.16 14.40
CA SER A 144 -15.42 21.95 13.83
C SER A 144 -16.40 21.24 12.90
N GLU A 145 -15.85 20.50 11.94
CA GLU A 145 -16.60 19.57 11.09
C GLU A 145 -15.85 18.25 11.00
N VAL A 146 -16.59 17.16 10.77
CA VAL A 146 -16.04 15.81 10.60
C VAL A 146 -16.18 15.39 9.15
N VAL A 147 -15.06 14.99 8.55
CA VAL A 147 -15.00 14.43 7.21
C VAL A 147 -14.49 13.00 7.29
N SER A 148 -14.99 12.12 6.43
CA SER A 148 -14.53 10.73 6.34
C SER A 148 -13.81 10.48 5.03
N VAL A 149 -12.85 9.55 5.06
CA VAL A 149 -12.15 9.04 3.89
C VAL A 149 -12.22 7.51 3.93
N ASN A 150 -12.93 6.93 2.98
CA ASN A 150 -12.90 5.50 2.72
C ASN A 150 -11.70 5.18 1.83
N LEU A 151 -10.81 4.31 2.30
CA LEU A 151 -9.74 3.72 1.51
C LEU A 151 -10.08 2.26 1.22
N SER A 152 -10.15 1.90 -0.07
CA SER A 152 -10.49 0.55 -0.51
C SER A 152 -9.56 0.01 -1.59
N GLN A 153 -9.03 -1.20 -1.39
CA GLN A 153 -8.41 -2.00 -2.43
C GLN A 153 -9.48 -2.85 -3.13
N LYS A 154 -9.38 -2.99 -4.46
CA LYS A 154 -10.30 -3.85 -5.22
C LYS A 154 -10.10 -5.34 -4.88
N ASN A 155 -8.85 -5.75 -4.72
CA ASN A 155 -8.44 -7.10 -4.31
C ASN A 155 -7.01 -7.03 -3.72
N MET A 156 -6.50 -8.16 -3.22
CA MET A 156 -5.17 -8.22 -2.61
C MET A 156 -4.01 -8.03 -3.60
N ASN A 157 -4.22 -8.17 -4.91
CA ASN A 157 -3.15 -8.06 -5.90
C ASN A 157 -2.93 -6.60 -6.36
N GLU A 158 -3.77 -5.67 -5.92
CA GLU A 158 -3.69 -4.26 -6.27
C GLU A 158 -2.76 -3.51 -5.31
N GLU A 159 -1.71 -2.91 -5.87
CA GLU A 159 -0.75 -2.09 -5.13
C GLU A 159 -1.30 -0.73 -4.66
N SER A 160 -2.52 -0.38 -5.10
CA SER A 160 -3.14 0.93 -4.86
C SER A 160 -4.54 0.81 -4.28
N THR A 161 -4.95 1.85 -3.55
CA THR A 161 -6.30 1.99 -3.01
C THR A 161 -7.06 3.09 -3.75
N LYS A 162 -8.37 2.92 -3.88
CA LYS A 162 -9.29 4.00 -4.21
C LYS A 162 -9.64 4.76 -2.93
N ALA A 163 -9.71 6.08 -3.04
CA ALA A 163 -10.10 6.96 -1.96
C ALA A 163 -11.44 7.64 -2.26
N VAL A 164 -12.36 7.63 -1.30
CA VAL A 164 -13.65 8.30 -1.40
C VAL A 164 -13.87 9.15 -0.15
N GLY A 165 -13.98 10.46 -0.35
CA GLY A 165 -14.27 11.38 0.76
C GLY A 165 -15.76 11.65 0.94
N ARG A 166 -16.17 11.90 2.18
CA ARG A 166 -17.50 12.39 2.54
C ARG A 166 -17.40 13.43 3.67
N VAL A 167 -18.49 14.15 3.88
CA VAL A 167 -18.68 15.02 5.05
C VAL A 167 -19.71 14.33 5.93
N GLU A 168 -19.33 13.96 7.14
CA GLU A 168 -20.20 13.26 8.09
C GLU A 168 -20.97 14.25 8.96
N GLN A 169 -20.29 15.31 9.41
CA GLN A 169 -20.88 16.33 10.28
C GLN A 169 -20.37 17.70 9.85
N SER A 170 -21.25 18.54 9.29
CA SER A 170 -20.94 19.94 8.99
C SER A 170 -22.19 20.81 9.05
N HIS A 171 -21.99 22.08 9.33
CA HIS A 171 -23.04 23.11 9.28
C HIS A 171 -23.22 23.69 7.87
N SER A 172 -22.39 23.28 6.91
CA SER A 172 -22.41 23.76 5.53
C SER A 172 -22.61 22.62 4.54
N LEU A 173 -23.21 22.95 3.39
CA LEU A 173 -23.37 22.00 2.30
C LEU A 173 -22.12 21.97 1.43
N TYR A 174 -21.73 20.77 1.01
CA TYR A 174 -20.53 20.53 0.23
C TYR A 174 -20.80 19.73 -1.03
N GLU A 175 -20.14 20.14 -2.11
CA GLU A 175 -19.85 19.29 -3.25
C GLU A 175 -18.49 18.62 -3.02
N VAL A 176 -18.50 17.29 -2.77
CA VAL A 176 -17.28 16.50 -2.58
C VAL A 176 -16.94 15.76 -3.88
N LYS A 177 -15.74 16.00 -4.42
CA LYS A 177 -15.28 15.42 -5.69
C LYS A 177 -13.92 14.76 -5.56
N ASN A 178 -13.86 13.47 -5.86
CA ASN A 178 -12.59 12.77 -6.04
C ASN A 178 -12.03 13.12 -7.42
N SER A 179 -10.78 13.59 -7.47
CA SER A 179 -10.07 13.85 -8.72
C SER A 179 -9.87 12.54 -9.48
N ARG A 180 -10.26 12.52 -10.75
CA ARG A 180 -10.09 11.35 -11.63
C ARG A 180 -8.71 11.27 -12.29
N PHE A 181 -7.91 12.34 -12.22
CA PHE A 181 -6.65 12.45 -12.95
C PHE A 181 -5.47 12.75 -12.03
N GLY A 182 -4.48 11.86 -12.04
CA GLY A 182 -3.07 12.08 -11.70
C GLY A 182 -2.72 12.35 -10.23
N LYS A 183 -3.69 12.66 -9.36
CA LYS A 183 -3.48 12.86 -7.93
C LYS A 183 -4.70 12.33 -7.21
N ASN A 184 -4.51 11.34 -6.34
CA ASN A 184 -5.51 10.87 -5.39
C ASN A 184 -5.90 12.06 -4.49
N GLN A 185 -6.86 12.87 -4.92
CA GLN A 185 -7.20 14.12 -4.27
C GLN A 185 -8.71 14.21 -4.11
N ILE A 186 -9.15 14.56 -2.90
CA ILE A 186 -10.55 14.77 -2.56
C ILE A 186 -10.75 16.27 -2.40
N ASN A 187 -11.65 16.84 -3.20
CA ASN A 187 -11.95 18.27 -3.17
C ASN A 187 -13.24 18.51 -2.40
N TYR A 188 -13.17 19.37 -1.39
CA TYR A 188 -14.31 19.86 -0.63
C TYR A 188 -14.62 21.28 -1.10
N LYS A 189 -15.73 21.44 -1.81
CA LYS A 189 -16.20 22.74 -2.31
C LYS A 189 -17.52 23.09 -1.64
N ALA A 190 -17.62 24.26 -1.01
CA ALA A 190 -18.89 24.74 -0.48
C ALA A 190 -19.88 25.00 -1.63
N LEU A 191 -21.16 24.67 -1.40
CA LEU A 191 -22.27 24.97 -2.30
C LEU A 191 -22.78 26.40 -2.14
#